data_AF-A0AAU6LC00-F1
#
_entry.id   AF-A0AAU6LC00-F1
#
_cell.length_a   1.000
_cell.length_b   1.000
_cell.length_c   1.000
_cell.angle_alpha   90.00
_cell.angle_beta   90.00
_cell.angle_gamma   90.00
#
_symmetry.space_group_name_H-M   'P 1'
#
loop_
_entity.id
_entity.type
_entity.pdbx_description
1 polymer ?
#
loop_
_entity_poly.entity_id
_entity_poly.type
_entity_poly.pdbx_seq_one_letter_code
_entity_poly.pdbx_strand_id
1 'polypeptide(L)'
;MVLIKHLPQDSAVNRDLFGEAADWSVTDHLLAATVDHLAAGNWMFACVNTAEDDDPPEAPKPVPRPDGKPRSSESDAESDPDPDTDAAQAEAVSPDKLVRFFG
;
A
#
# COMPACT_ATOMS: atom_id res chain seq x y z
N MET A 1 8.44 -35.36 14.52
CA MET A 1 8.07 -34.56 13.34
C MET A 1 8.96 -33.30 13.32
N VAL A 2 10.22 -33.45 12.89
CA VAL A 2 11.25 -32.38 13.00
C VAL A 2 11.58 -31.77 11.63
N LEU A 3 11.44 -32.54 10.55
CA LEU A 3 11.71 -32.08 9.19
C LEU A 3 10.84 -30.89 8.74
N ILE A 4 9.59 -30.81 9.20
CA ILE A 4 8.66 -29.71 8.87
C ILE A 4 9.07 -28.40 9.53
N LYS A 5 9.69 -28.44 10.73
CA LYS A 5 10.11 -27.23 11.47
C LYS A 5 11.34 -26.53 10.90
N HIS A 6 12.15 -27.24 10.12
CA HIS A 6 13.42 -26.74 9.58
C HIS A 6 13.40 -26.64 8.05
N LEU A 7 12.25 -26.86 7.42
CA LEU A 7 12.09 -26.62 5.99
C LEU A 7 12.27 -25.12 5.70
N PRO A 8 13.00 -24.75 4.64
CA PRO A 8 13.10 -23.38 4.19
C PRO A 8 11.72 -22.73 4.01
N GLN A 9 11.64 -21.44 4.33
CA GLN A 9 10.37 -20.70 4.33
C GLN A 9 9.70 -20.69 2.94
N ASP A 10 10.50 -20.76 1.87
CA ASP A 10 10.11 -20.81 0.46
C ASP A 10 9.86 -22.24 -0.08
N SER A 11 9.94 -23.26 0.78
CA SER A 11 9.75 -24.64 0.36
C SER A 11 8.35 -24.89 -0.22
N ALA A 12 8.26 -25.81 -1.20
CA ALA A 12 6.99 -26.15 -1.84
C ALA A 12 5.89 -26.57 -0.83
N VAL A 13 6.28 -27.22 0.27
CA VAL A 13 5.37 -27.60 1.36
C VAL A 13 4.85 -26.38 2.12
N ASN A 14 5.70 -25.39 2.41
CA ASN A 14 5.28 -24.16 3.07
C ASN A 14 4.42 -23.29 2.15
N ARG A 15 4.71 -23.25 0.84
CA ARG A 15 3.85 -22.59 -0.15
C ARG A 15 2.48 -23.24 -0.27
N ASP A 16 2.40 -24.57 -0.26
CA ASP A 16 1.12 -25.30 -0.30
C ASP A 16 0.31 -25.10 1.00
N LEU A 17 0.99 -24.99 2.15
CA LEU A 17 0.33 -24.88 3.46
C LEU A 17 -0.06 -23.44 3.84
N PHE A 18 0.78 -22.45 3.52
CA PHE A 18 0.61 -21.04 3.91
C PHE A 18 0.31 -20.11 2.72
N GLY A 19 0.30 -20.63 1.50
CA GLY A 19 -0.04 -19.87 0.29
C GLY A 19 0.87 -18.66 0.09
N GLU A 20 0.24 -17.54 -0.25
CA GLU A 20 0.88 -16.25 -0.53
C GLU A 20 1.69 -15.69 0.66
N ALA A 21 1.35 -16.08 1.90
CA ALA A 21 2.09 -15.72 3.10
C ALA A 21 3.46 -16.44 3.21
N ALA A 22 3.72 -17.45 2.36
CA ALA A 22 5.03 -18.08 2.24
C ALA A 22 5.97 -17.32 1.31
N ASP A 23 5.45 -16.47 0.41
CA ASP A 23 6.28 -15.75 -0.56
C ASP A 23 6.94 -14.52 0.06
N TRP A 24 6.21 -13.74 0.87
CA TRP A 24 6.76 -12.64 1.64
C TRP A 24 6.61 -12.85 3.14
N SER A 25 7.68 -12.64 3.88
CA SER A 25 7.61 -12.52 5.33
C SER A 25 6.97 -11.18 5.73
N VAL A 26 6.54 -11.07 6.99
CA VAL A 26 6.08 -9.80 7.56
C VAL A 26 7.14 -8.71 7.41
N THR A 27 8.42 -9.06 7.55
CA THR A 27 9.54 -8.13 7.35
C THR A 27 9.59 -7.61 5.92
N ASP A 28 9.35 -8.46 4.92
CA ASP A 28 9.34 -8.05 3.51
C ASP A 28 8.21 -7.07 3.22
N HIS A 29 7.01 -7.34 3.76
CA HIS A 29 5.88 -6.41 3.67
C HIS A 29 6.19 -5.04 4.30
N LEU A 30 6.77 -5.04 5.51
CA LEU A 30 7.11 -3.82 6.24
C LEU A 30 8.25 -3.04 5.56
N LEU A 31 9.26 -3.75 5.06
CA LEU A 31 10.39 -3.15 4.36
C LEU A 31 9.90 -2.49 3.07
N ALA A 32 9.08 -3.19 2.28
CA ALA A 32 8.53 -2.63 1.07
C ALA A 32 7.65 -1.40 1.37
N ALA A 33 6.86 -1.41 2.46
CA ALA A 33 6.09 -0.23 2.86
C ALA A 33 6.99 0.95 3.25
N THR A 34 8.08 0.67 3.95
CA THR A 34 9.09 1.68 4.31
C THR A 34 9.73 2.31 3.06
N VAL A 35 10.10 1.49 2.08
CA VAL A 35 10.65 1.95 0.80
C VAL A 35 9.66 2.83 0.05
N ASP A 36 8.38 2.43 -0.03
CA ASP A 36 7.34 3.21 -0.72
C ASP A 36 7.17 4.60 -0.06
N HIS A 37 7.09 4.64 1.27
CA HIS A 37 6.93 5.91 1.99
C HIS A 37 8.17 6.80 1.90
N LEU A 38 9.37 6.21 1.91
CA LEU A 38 10.61 6.96 1.71
C LEU A 38 10.68 7.55 0.28
N ALA A 39 10.30 6.77 -0.74
CA ALA A 39 10.26 7.24 -2.11
C ALA A 39 9.26 8.40 -2.26
N ALA A 40 8.05 8.25 -1.70
CA ALA A 40 7.04 9.31 -1.70
C ALA A 40 7.52 10.59 -1.00
N GLY A 41 8.14 10.47 0.18
CA GLY A 41 8.68 11.61 0.91
C GLY A 41 9.81 12.32 0.15
N ASN A 42 10.72 11.56 -0.46
CA ASN A 42 11.79 12.12 -1.28
C ASN A 42 11.25 12.78 -2.56
N TRP A 43 10.20 12.22 -3.16
CA TRP A 43 9.53 12.83 -4.31
C TRP A 43 8.86 14.16 -3.92
N MET A 44 8.11 14.20 -2.82
CA MET A 44 7.51 15.45 -2.31
C MET A 44 8.59 16.51 -2.04
N PHE A 45 9.73 16.09 -1.47
CA PHE A 45 10.87 16.98 -1.28
C PHE A 45 11.43 17.48 -2.62
N ALA A 46 11.61 16.59 -3.60
CA ALA A 46 12.08 16.95 -4.92
C ALA A 46 11.14 17.96 -5.60
N CYS A 47 9.82 17.71 -5.58
CA CYS A 47 8.82 18.63 -6.13
C CYS A 47 8.91 20.04 -5.53
N VAL A 48 9.12 20.16 -4.22
CA VAL A 48 9.27 21.47 -3.55
C VAL A 48 10.58 22.18 -3.94
N ASN A 49 11.61 21.43 -4.34
CA ASN A 49 12.91 21.96 -4.71
C ASN A 49 13.13 22.05 -6.23
N THR A 50 12.14 21.67 -7.05
CA THR A 50 12.14 21.89 -8.49
C THR A 50 11.95 23.40 -8.76
N ALA A 51 12.67 23.93 -9.77
CA ALA A 51 12.52 25.32 -10.16
C ALA A 51 11.10 25.58 -10.69
N GLU A 52 10.60 26.81 -10.55
CA GLU A 52 9.23 27.17 -10.94
C GLU A 52 8.94 26.94 -12.44
N ASP A 53 9.98 27.02 -13.28
CA ASP A 53 9.89 26.83 -14.73
C ASP A 53 10.16 25.39 -15.19
N ASP A 54 10.53 24.48 -14.27
CA ASP A 54 10.84 23.09 -14.57
C ASP A 54 9.64 22.17 -14.27
N ASP A 55 9.48 21.11 -15.06
CA ASP A 55 8.46 20.10 -14.82
C ASP A 55 8.74 19.33 -13.50
N PRO A 56 7.72 19.10 -12.65
CA PRO A 56 7.87 18.26 -11.47
C PRO A 56 8.33 16.83 -11.83
N PRO A 57 9.13 16.19 -10.97
CA PRO A 57 9.57 14.81 -11.20
C PRO A 57 8.38 13.83 -11.23
N GLU A 58 8.51 12.72 -11.98
CA GLU A 58 7.51 11.66 -12.02
C GLU A 58 7.30 11.04 -10.63
N ALA A 59 6.04 10.74 -10.30
CA ALA A 59 5.69 10.09 -9.05
C ALA A 59 6.30 8.67 -8.97
N PRO A 60 6.83 8.27 -7.80
CA PRO A 60 7.45 6.96 -7.64
C PRO A 60 6.42 5.83 -7.67
N LYS A 61 6.77 4.72 -8.31
CA LYS A 61 5.93 3.52 -8.36
C LYS A 61 6.17 2.66 -7.11
N PRO A 62 5.11 2.18 -6.43
CA PRO A 62 5.26 1.28 -5.29
C PRO A 62 5.98 -0.03 -5.65
N VAL A 63 6.66 -0.63 -4.68
CA VAL A 63 7.29 -1.95 -4.85
C VAL A 63 6.25 -3.00 -5.22
N PRO A 64 6.45 -3.83 -6.27
CA PRO A 64 5.50 -4.89 -6.63
C PRO A 64 5.33 -5.88 -5.48
N ARG A 65 4.07 -6.16 -5.11
CA ARG A 65 3.71 -7.10 -4.05
C ARG A 65 3.32 -8.46 -4.63
N PRO A 66 3.55 -9.58 -3.91
CA PRO A 66 3.23 -10.92 -4.42
C PRO A 66 1.73 -11.14 -4.62
N ASP A 67 0.89 -10.43 -3.85
CA ASP A 67 -0.57 -10.52 -3.90
C ASP A 67 -1.19 -9.98 -5.19
N GLY A 68 -0.37 -9.47 -6.11
CA GLY A 68 -0.79 -9.00 -7.43
C GLY A 68 -1.76 -7.83 -7.40
N LYS A 69 -2.06 -7.30 -6.21
CA LYS A 69 -2.91 -6.14 -6.03
C LYS A 69 -2.06 -4.92 -6.28
N PRO A 70 -2.30 -4.17 -7.38
CA PRO A 70 -1.70 -2.87 -7.50
C PRO A 70 -2.15 -2.07 -6.28
N ARG A 71 -1.19 -1.62 -5.46
CA ARG A 71 -1.51 -0.60 -4.48
C ARG A 71 -1.76 0.64 -5.31
N SER A 72 -3.03 1.00 -5.47
CA SER A 72 -3.44 2.16 -6.27
C SER A 72 -2.59 3.34 -5.85
N SER A 73 -1.63 3.73 -6.68
CA SER A 73 -1.18 5.10 -6.72
C SER A 73 -2.36 5.84 -7.30
N GLU A 74 -3.16 6.48 -6.44
CA GLU A 74 -4.21 7.41 -6.87
C GLU A 74 -3.55 8.57 -7.61
N SER A 75 -3.20 8.34 -8.87
CA SER A 75 -2.72 9.34 -9.82
C SER A 75 -2.91 8.89 -11.28
N ASP A 76 -3.75 7.88 -11.54
CA ASP A 76 -4.26 7.53 -12.87
C ASP A 76 -5.80 7.62 -12.88
N ALA A 77 -6.33 8.72 -12.35
CA ALA A 77 -7.74 9.07 -12.48
C ALA A 77 -7.88 10.54 -12.88
N GLU A 78 -7.60 10.84 -14.16
CA GLU A 78 -8.49 11.74 -14.88
C GLU A 78 -9.84 11.02 -15.02
N SER A 79 -10.63 11.06 -13.95
CA SER A 79 -12.08 10.92 -14.03
C SER A 79 -12.59 12.17 -13.36
N ASP A 80 -13.22 13.03 -14.16
CA ASP A 80 -13.94 14.21 -13.69
C ASP A 80 -14.70 13.88 -12.40
N PRO A 81 -14.52 14.65 -11.31
CA PRO A 81 -15.33 14.45 -10.13
C PRO A 81 -16.78 14.81 -10.47
N ASP A 82 -17.62 13.78 -10.55
CA ASP A 82 -19.07 13.93 -10.58
C ASP A 82 -19.50 14.53 -9.22
N PRO A 83 -20.04 15.77 -9.17
CA PRO A 83 -20.29 16.49 -7.93
C PRO A 83 -21.35 15.84 -7.02
N ASP A 84 -22.04 14.80 -7.49
CA ASP A 84 -23.07 14.10 -6.70
C ASP A 84 -22.53 12.98 -5.78
N THR A 85 -21.23 12.63 -5.84
CA THR A 85 -20.67 11.53 -5.03
C THR A 85 -20.31 11.92 -3.59
N ASP A 86 -20.13 13.20 -3.30
CA ASP A 86 -19.59 13.67 -2.01
C ASP A 86 -20.63 13.68 -0.87
N ALA A 87 -21.93 13.76 -1.21
CA ALA A 87 -23.00 13.82 -0.21
C ALA A 87 -23.29 12.47 0.47
N ALA A 88 -22.99 11.34 -0.17
CA ALA A 88 -23.36 10.01 0.33
C ALA A 88 -22.33 9.39 1.29
N GLN A 89 -21.08 9.89 1.32
CA GLN A 89 -20.01 9.30 2.14
C GLN A 89 -19.83 9.96 3.50
N ALA A 90 -20.24 11.23 3.65
CA ALA A 90 -20.22 11.92 4.95
C ALA A 90 -21.17 11.30 5.99
N GLU A 91 -22.20 10.57 5.54
CA GLU A 91 -23.17 9.90 6.41
C GLU A 91 -22.67 8.54 6.97
N ALA A 92 -21.53 8.03 6.47
CA ALA A 92 -21.05 6.70 6.82
C ALA A 92 -20.41 6.62 8.22
N VAL A 93 -19.81 7.70 8.74
CA VAL A 93 -19.09 7.71 10.03
C VAL A 93 -19.57 8.85 10.92
N SER A 94 -20.72 8.67 11.56
CA SER A 94 -21.18 9.59 12.60
C SER A 94 -20.39 9.41 13.91
N PRO A 95 -20.24 10.47 14.73
CA PRO A 95 -19.55 10.40 16.03
C PRO A 95 -20.10 9.29 16.95
N ASP A 96 -21.40 9.03 16.90
CA ASP A 96 -22.06 7.97 17.68
C ASP A 96 -21.58 6.56 17.29
N LYS A 97 -21.23 6.32 16.02
CA LYS A 97 -20.65 5.04 15.57
C LYS A 97 -19.23 4.84 16.11
N LEU A 98 -18.45 5.91 16.25
CA LEU A 98 -17.08 5.82 16.80
C LEU A 98 -17.11 5.47 18.29
N VAL A 99 -18.00 6.11 19.06
CA VAL A 99 -18.16 5.80 20.50
C VAL A 99 -18.57 4.34 20.72
N ARG A 100 -19.41 3.78 19.85
CA ARG A 100 -19.84 2.37 19.93
C ARG A 100 -18.76 1.38 19.52
N PHE A 101 -17.80 1.79 18.69
CA PHE A 101 -16.70 0.93 18.24
C PHE A 101 -15.58 0.83 19.30
N PHE A 102 -15.30 1.91 20.02
CA PHE A 102 -14.20 1.99 20.99
C PHE A 102 -14.60 1.80 22.47
N GLY A 103 -15.90 1.73 22.78
CA GLY A 103 -16.42 1.40 24.11
C GLY A 103 -16.68 -0.09 24.28
#